data_AF-D0YZK9-F1
#
_entry.id   AF-D0YZK9-F1
#
_cell.length_a   1.000
_cell.length_b   1.000
_cell.length_c   1.000
_cell.angle_alpha   90.00
_cell.angle_beta   90.00
_cell.angle_gamma   90.00
#
_symmetry.space_group_name_H-M   'P 1'
#
loop_
_entity.id
_entity.type
_entity.pdbx_description
1 polymer ?
#
loop_
_entity_poly.entity_id
_entity_poly.type
_entity_poly.pdbx_seq_one_letter_code
_entity_poly.pdbx_strand_id
1 'polypeptide(L)'
;MKRSNYSFISQTLFRFALFWVMFFSSAVFALVTPKIVGGSSGASLPWQAYLKINSQGQTYTCGAVVIGSHTILTAAHCLEFNDKIVTPSQVSVWTGITQTSQASYSSSLPVKRIDLHPLFDSDTFINDIAVISLVDEVTSNAIPITLTQPDEQQEMDTQFALTWVTNGSREGNLLVSGWGSTDPTLNDTSGSSQLLATVLSGVPDSICRSLWGGFISLDESTQFLCAAATAPWKDQDSCLGDSGGPLIWQDPQHSNDSDYGLRLAGIVSFGDGCDGKRPGGYTEVSHYYSWIASHMDEELQLSNQAVFTENPFTRYDEDGDLLDEFQDALDDAQDGLQQLEDNIDKYTSGGSLSWFTLLGVMFLAWRRR
;
A
#
# COMPACT_ATOMS: atom_id res chain seq x y z
N MET A 1 -17.06 -73.17 35.84
CA MET A 1 -16.71 -72.83 34.44
C MET A 1 -16.87 -71.32 34.26
N LYS A 2 -15.76 -70.64 33.91
CA LYS A 2 -15.59 -69.34 33.18
C LYS A 2 -16.91 -68.62 32.80
N ARG A 3 -17.16 -67.31 33.02
CA ARG A 3 -16.33 -66.10 32.91
C ARG A 3 -17.05 -64.88 33.53
N SER A 4 -16.33 -64.17 34.41
CA SER A 4 -16.16 -62.71 34.49
C SER A 4 -17.10 -61.78 33.68
N ASN A 5 -17.93 -61.02 34.39
CA ASN A 5 -18.68 -59.84 33.93
C ASN A 5 -18.04 -58.54 34.47
N TYR A 6 -16.73 -58.38 34.25
CA TYR A 6 -16.03 -57.11 34.47
C TYR A 6 -15.47 -56.62 33.13
N SER A 7 -16.35 -56.12 32.27
CA SER A 7 -15.95 -55.33 31.10
C SER A 7 -17.14 -54.52 30.56
N PHE A 8 -17.77 -53.73 31.43
CA PHE A 8 -18.75 -52.72 30.99
C PHE A 8 -18.52 -51.34 31.63
N ILE A 9 -17.46 -51.18 32.43
CA ILE A 9 -17.09 -49.91 33.09
C ILE A 9 -15.64 -49.52 32.74
N SER A 10 -15.17 -49.88 31.54
CA SER A 10 -13.81 -49.56 31.07
C SER A 10 -13.76 -48.99 29.65
N GLN A 11 -14.89 -48.59 29.07
CA GLN A 11 -14.92 -47.92 27.77
C GLN A 11 -15.45 -46.48 27.84
N THR A 12 -15.91 -46.01 28.99
CA THR A 12 -16.46 -44.64 29.14
C THR A 12 -15.51 -43.67 29.86
N LEU A 13 -14.42 -44.17 30.46
CA LEU A 13 -13.45 -43.32 31.19
C LEU A 13 -12.09 -43.16 30.50
N PHE A 14 -11.86 -43.82 29.35
CA PHE A 14 -10.62 -43.67 28.56
C PHE A 14 -10.80 -42.82 27.28
N ARG A 15 -11.94 -42.12 27.15
CA ARG A 15 -12.17 -41.12 26.09
C ARG A 15 -12.16 -39.66 26.60
N PHE A 16 -11.94 -39.45 27.90
CA PHE A 16 -11.88 -38.11 28.49
C PHE A 16 -10.48 -37.65 28.91
N ALA A 17 -9.46 -38.52 28.85
CA ALA A 17 -8.08 -38.19 29.24
C ALA A 17 -7.11 -37.93 28.06
N LEU A 18 -7.60 -37.98 26.81
CA LEU A 18 -6.82 -37.71 25.59
C LEU A 18 -7.31 -36.48 24.82
N PHE A 19 -8.17 -35.67 25.45
CA PHE A 19 -8.64 -34.39 24.91
C PHE A 19 -8.03 -33.17 25.62
N TRP A 20 -7.11 -33.37 26.56
CA TRP A 20 -6.58 -32.30 27.42
C TRP A 20 -5.05 -32.18 27.45
N VAL A 21 -4.30 -32.85 26.56
CA VAL A 21 -2.82 -32.73 26.52
C VAL A 21 -2.23 -32.55 25.10
N MET A 22 -3.05 -32.25 24.08
CA MET A 22 -2.51 -31.76 22.78
C MET A 22 -3.15 -30.43 22.36
N PHE A 23 -3.31 -29.53 23.32
CA PHE A 23 -3.56 -28.10 23.09
C PHE A 23 -2.48 -27.29 23.82
N PHE A 24 -1.22 -27.63 23.57
CA PHE A 24 -0.10 -26.71 23.73
C PHE A 24 0.79 -26.89 22.50
N SER A 25 0.20 -26.64 21.32
CA SER A 25 1.00 -25.97 20.30
C SER A 25 1.18 -24.57 20.86
N SER A 26 2.37 -24.32 21.41
CA SER A 26 2.84 -22.96 21.60
C SER A 26 2.73 -22.32 20.22
N ALA A 27 1.66 -21.54 20.00
CA ALA A 27 1.65 -20.55 18.96
C ALA A 27 2.86 -19.68 19.28
N VAL A 28 3.94 -19.91 18.54
CA VAL A 28 4.99 -18.92 18.40
C VAL A 28 4.24 -17.78 17.71
N PHE A 29 3.75 -16.84 18.52
CA PHE A 29 3.32 -15.56 18.03
C PHE A 29 4.57 -14.94 17.42
N ALA A 30 4.75 -15.14 16.11
CA ALA A 30 5.49 -14.18 15.33
C ALA A 30 4.76 -12.86 15.55
N LEU A 31 5.41 -11.95 16.28
CA LEU A 31 4.98 -10.58 16.39
C LEU A 31 5.12 -10.00 14.98
N VAL A 32 4.06 -10.06 14.20
CA VAL A 32 4.03 -9.49 12.84
C VAL A 32 3.90 -7.99 12.99
N THR A 33 4.83 -7.28 12.36
CA THR A 33 4.99 -5.83 12.47
C THR A 33 4.22 -5.10 11.36
N PRO A 34 3.64 -3.93 11.68
CA PRO A 34 2.80 -3.14 10.80
C PRO A 34 3.55 -2.41 9.63
N LYS A 35 3.04 -2.41 8.37
CA LYS A 35 3.70 -1.82 7.16
C LYS A 35 2.71 -1.08 6.21
N ILE A 36 3.14 -0.05 5.45
CA ILE A 36 2.70 0.12 4.04
C ILE A 36 2.92 -1.25 3.43
N VAL A 37 1.95 -1.89 2.78
CA VAL A 37 2.17 -3.29 2.43
C VAL A 37 3.35 -3.38 1.43
N GLY A 38 4.41 -4.11 1.80
CA GLY A 38 5.70 -4.08 1.10
C GLY A 38 6.66 -2.89 1.36
N GLY A 39 6.28 -1.81 2.04
CA GLY A 39 7.07 -0.58 2.17
C GLY A 39 8.23 -0.46 3.20
N SER A 40 9.36 0.13 2.80
CA SER A 40 10.57 0.22 3.64
C SER A 40 10.58 1.47 4.54
N SER A 41 11.32 1.38 5.64
CA SER A 41 11.42 2.47 6.62
C SER A 41 12.65 3.34 6.37
N GLY A 42 12.58 4.63 6.72
CA GLY A 42 13.75 5.51 6.75
C GLY A 42 14.00 6.33 5.49
N ALA A 43 13.04 6.42 4.56
CA ALA A 43 13.08 7.42 3.50
C ALA A 43 12.73 8.81 4.08
N SER A 44 13.60 9.79 3.88
CA SER A 44 13.25 11.20 4.10
C SER A 44 12.52 11.67 2.85
N LEU A 45 11.19 11.78 2.93
CA LEU A 45 10.36 12.27 1.84
C LEU A 45 9.96 13.72 2.15
N PRO A 46 10.74 14.71 1.68
CA PRO A 46 10.64 16.09 2.17
C PRO A 46 9.35 16.81 1.75
N TRP A 47 8.63 16.26 0.77
CA TRP A 47 7.29 16.74 0.39
C TRP A 47 6.17 16.15 1.26
N GLN A 48 6.42 15.14 2.08
CA GLN A 48 5.39 14.52 2.89
C GLN A 48 4.94 15.47 4.02
N ALA A 49 3.63 15.65 4.13
CA ALA A 49 3.00 16.35 5.25
C ALA A 49 2.02 15.42 6.00
N TYR A 50 1.80 15.75 7.27
CA TYR A 50 0.91 15.05 8.18
C TYR A 50 -0.18 16.00 8.67
N LEU A 51 -1.44 15.56 8.58
CA LEU A 51 -2.59 16.31 9.04
C LEU A 51 -3.21 15.62 10.26
N LYS A 52 -3.56 16.42 11.25
CA LYS A 52 -4.46 16.01 12.34
C LYS A 52 -5.69 16.91 12.32
N ILE A 53 -6.85 16.31 12.18
CA ILE A 53 -8.12 17.02 12.04
C ILE A 53 -9.00 16.72 13.25
N ASN A 54 -9.60 17.76 13.82
CA ASN A 54 -10.54 17.67 14.93
C ASN A 54 -11.92 18.18 14.47
N SER A 55 -12.81 17.29 14.10
CA SER A 55 -14.14 17.63 13.58
C SER A 55 -15.24 16.96 14.38
N GLN A 56 -16.23 17.74 14.85
CA GLN A 56 -17.43 17.23 15.51
C GLN A 56 -17.17 16.25 16.67
N GLY A 57 -16.08 16.47 17.42
CA GLY A 57 -15.69 15.61 18.56
C GLY A 57 -14.95 14.33 18.15
N GLN A 58 -14.66 14.15 16.86
CA GLN A 58 -13.79 13.10 16.32
C GLN A 58 -12.42 13.69 15.99
N THR A 59 -11.38 12.88 16.21
CA THR A 59 -10.02 13.20 15.80
C THR A 59 -9.53 12.10 14.88
N TYR A 60 -9.07 12.50 13.70
CA TYR A 60 -8.51 11.59 12.70
C TYR A 60 -7.33 12.26 11.99
N THR A 61 -6.65 11.48 11.15
CA THR A 61 -5.40 11.88 10.52
C THR A 61 -5.44 11.59 9.04
N CYS A 62 -4.79 12.43 8.26
CA CYS A 62 -4.59 12.27 6.82
C CYS A 62 -3.14 12.58 6.45
N GLY A 63 -2.71 12.07 5.30
CA GLY A 63 -1.56 12.57 4.59
C GLY A 63 -1.85 13.89 3.88
N ALA A 64 -0.78 14.57 3.49
CA ALA A 64 -0.81 15.73 2.61
C ALA A 64 0.55 15.90 1.94
N VAL A 65 0.65 16.84 1.02
CA VAL A 65 1.83 17.07 0.20
C VAL A 65 2.22 18.54 0.20
N VAL A 66 3.51 18.82 0.42
CA VAL A 66 4.08 20.16 0.30
C VAL A 66 4.28 20.48 -1.19
N ILE A 67 3.60 21.51 -1.69
CA ILE A 67 3.65 21.92 -3.10
C ILE A 67 4.08 23.39 -3.30
N GLY A 68 4.31 24.12 -2.21
CA GLY A 68 4.87 25.48 -2.20
C GLY A 68 5.35 25.85 -0.80
N SER A 69 5.92 27.05 -0.63
CA SER A 69 6.48 27.44 0.68
C SER A 69 5.40 27.64 1.75
N HIS A 70 4.19 28.03 1.34
CA HIS A 70 3.00 28.12 2.22
C HIS A 70 1.84 27.20 1.79
N THR A 71 2.08 26.29 0.83
CA THR A 71 0.98 25.56 0.17
C THR A 71 1.08 24.06 0.37
N ILE A 72 0.00 23.49 0.88
CA ILE A 72 -0.18 22.06 1.11
C ILE A 72 -1.36 21.57 0.26
N LEU A 73 -1.18 20.44 -0.42
CA LEU A 73 -2.21 19.75 -1.19
C LEU A 73 -2.67 18.49 -0.45
N THR A 74 -3.96 18.19 -0.46
CA THR A 74 -4.54 16.99 0.16
C THR A 74 -5.87 16.63 -0.51
N ALA A 75 -6.54 15.60 -0.02
CA ALA A 75 -7.87 15.21 -0.47
C ALA A 75 -8.97 16.08 0.19
N ALA A 76 -10.05 16.33 -0.52
CA ALA A 76 -11.19 17.08 0.00
C ALA A 76 -11.92 16.30 1.11
N HIS A 77 -12.04 14.98 0.98
CA HIS A 77 -12.67 14.12 1.98
C HIS A 77 -11.96 14.14 3.35
N CYS A 78 -10.68 14.52 3.39
CA CYS A 78 -9.97 14.72 4.66
C CYS A 78 -10.46 15.95 5.43
N LEU A 79 -10.99 16.95 4.72
CA LEU A 79 -11.37 18.26 5.26
C LEU A 79 -12.89 18.47 5.30
N GLU A 80 -13.67 17.48 4.85
CA GLU A 80 -15.12 17.45 4.96
C GLU A 80 -15.57 16.25 5.77
N PHE A 81 -16.40 16.48 6.79
CA PHE A 81 -16.96 15.40 7.60
C PHE A 81 -18.46 15.65 7.84
N ASN A 82 -19.31 14.69 7.43
CA ASN A 82 -20.77 14.82 7.44
C ASN A 82 -21.24 16.13 6.76
N ASP A 83 -20.82 16.35 5.51
CA ASP A 83 -21.17 17.51 4.68
C ASP A 83 -20.78 18.87 5.29
N LYS A 84 -19.79 18.87 6.18
CA LYS A 84 -19.27 20.08 6.83
C LYS A 84 -17.77 20.17 6.67
N ILE A 85 -17.37 21.23 6.01
CA ILE A 85 -15.98 21.63 5.87
C ILE A 85 -15.42 22.05 7.23
N VAL A 86 -14.25 21.54 7.58
CA VAL A 86 -13.53 21.92 8.79
C VAL A 86 -13.00 23.35 8.69
N THR A 87 -12.95 24.04 9.82
CA THR A 87 -12.35 25.39 9.89
C THR A 87 -10.83 25.30 10.06
N PRO A 88 -10.07 26.35 9.69
CA PRO A 88 -8.61 26.37 9.87
C PRO A 88 -8.13 25.98 11.28
N SER A 89 -8.85 26.40 12.32
CA SER A 89 -8.50 26.07 13.72
C SER A 89 -8.66 24.58 14.09
N GLN A 90 -9.34 23.80 13.26
CA GLN A 90 -9.57 22.38 13.47
C GLN A 90 -8.50 21.49 12.83
N VAL A 91 -7.63 22.08 12.02
CA VAL A 91 -6.58 21.36 11.28
C VAL A 91 -5.22 21.76 11.84
N SER A 92 -4.39 20.76 12.12
CA SER A 92 -2.99 20.96 12.48
C SER A 92 -2.12 20.27 11.42
N VAL A 93 -1.11 20.99 10.93
CA VAL A 93 -0.23 20.55 9.85
C VAL A 93 1.19 20.41 10.37
N TRP A 94 1.88 19.33 9.98
CA TRP A 94 3.32 19.16 10.20
C TRP A 94 4.00 18.76 8.91
N THR A 95 5.18 19.33 8.67
CA THR A 95 6.04 19.02 7.51
C THR A 95 7.42 18.58 7.99
N GLY A 96 8.15 17.86 7.14
CA GLY A 96 9.52 17.43 7.47
C GLY A 96 9.63 16.49 8.67
N ILE A 97 8.54 15.83 9.06
CA ILE A 97 8.57 14.81 10.11
C ILE A 97 8.67 13.43 9.48
N THR A 98 9.34 12.51 10.16
CA THR A 98 9.39 11.09 9.78
C THR A 98 8.79 10.19 10.85
N GLN A 99 8.54 10.73 12.05
CA GLN A 99 7.92 10.03 13.16
C GLN A 99 6.72 10.84 13.67
N THR A 100 5.56 10.20 13.84
CA THR A 100 4.33 10.87 14.35
C THR A 100 4.53 11.43 15.76
N SER A 101 5.48 10.90 16.53
CA SER A 101 5.87 11.45 17.84
C SER A 101 6.49 12.85 17.77
N GLN A 102 6.95 13.29 16.58
CA GLN A 102 7.45 14.65 16.34
C GLN A 102 6.30 15.67 16.15
N ALA A 103 5.07 15.19 15.90
CA ALA A 103 3.88 16.01 15.67
C ALA A 103 3.33 16.60 16.98
N SER A 104 4.11 17.45 17.63
CA SER A 104 3.71 18.17 18.84
C SER A 104 2.83 19.37 18.50
N TYR A 105 1.89 19.74 19.38
CA TYR A 105 1.04 20.92 19.14
C TYR A 105 1.85 22.22 18.94
N SER A 106 2.96 22.38 19.70
CA SER A 106 3.85 23.53 19.59
C SER A 106 4.62 23.63 18.27
N SER A 107 4.74 22.52 17.53
CA SER A 107 5.41 22.48 16.22
C SER A 107 4.43 22.44 15.05
N SER A 108 3.12 22.55 15.31
CA SER A 108 2.11 22.59 14.25
C SER A 108 2.15 23.92 13.50
N LEU A 109 2.06 23.86 12.17
CA LEU A 109 1.98 25.02 11.30
C LEU A 109 0.53 25.53 11.28
N PRO A 110 0.27 26.82 11.59
CA PRO A 110 -1.08 27.35 11.60
C PRO A 110 -1.67 27.41 10.18
N VAL A 111 -2.92 26.96 10.04
CA VAL A 111 -3.67 27.07 8.79
C VAL A 111 -4.29 28.45 8.65
N LYS A 112 -4.08 29.08 7.49
CA LYS A 112 -4.65 30.36 7.10
C LYS A 112 -5.98 30.19 6.37
N ARG A 113 -6.01 29.28 5.38
CA ARG A 113 -7.14 29.09 4.47
C ARG A 113 -7.24 27.62 4.07
N ILE A 114 -8.47 27.17 3.84
CA ILE A 114 -8.81 25.84 3.34
C ILE A 114 -9.74 26.04 2.14
N ASP A 115 -9.33 25.55 0.98
CA ASP A 115 -10.08 25.62 -0.27
C ASP A 115 -10.28 24.20 -0.81
N LEU A 116 -11.49 23.67 -0.66
CA LEU A 116 -11.90 22.41 -1.32
C LEU A 116 -12.34 22.73 -2.73
N HIS A 117 -12.19 21.76 -3.64
CA HIS A 117 -12.81 21.90 -4.95
C HIS A 117 -14.33 22.08 -4.80
N PRO A 118 -14.95 23.12 -5.41
CA PRO A 118 -16.35 23.47 -5.16
C PRO A 118 -17.37 22.45 -5.68
N LEU A 119 -16.90 21.49 -6.49
CA LEU A 119 -17.69 20.38 -7.04
C LEU A 119 -17.30 19.03 -6.43
N PHE A 120 -16.60 19.02 -5.29
CA PHE A 120 -16.33 17.79 -4.57
C PHE A 120 -17.65 17.06 -4.22
N ASP A 121 -17.67 15.76 -4.49
CA ASP A 121 -18.79 14.88 -4.21
C ASP A 121 -18.28 13.71 -3.36
N SER A 122 -18.76 13.63 -2.12
CA SER A 122 -18.29 12.67 -1.11
C SER A 122 -18.80 11.24 -1.33
N ASP A 123 -19.83 11.05 -2.17
CA ASP A 123 -20.36 9.73 -2.50
C ASP A 123 -19.54 9.07 -3.63
N THR A 124 -19.04 9.89 -4.57
CA THR A 124 -18.33 9.44 -5.78
C THR A 124 -16.83 9.70 -5.77
N PHE A 125 -16.33 10.52 -4.83
CA PHE A 125 -14.95 11.00 -4.77
C PHE A 125 -14.52 11.83 -5.99
N ILE A 126 -15.47 12.28 -6.80
CA ILE A 126 -15.21 13.22 -7.89
C ILE A 126 -14.75 14.55 -7.29
N ASN A 127 -13.71 15.14 -7.90
CA ASN A 127 -13.06 16.36 -7.42
C ASN A 127 -12.56 16.28 -5.97
N ASP A 128 -12.07 15.11 -5.54
CA ASP A 128 -11.50 14.90 -4.22
C ASP A 128 -10.10 15.53 -4.07
N ILE A 129 -10.08 16.86 -4.04
CA ILE A 129 -8.85 17.66 -3.92
C ILE A 129 -9.10 18.95 -3.12
N ALA A 130 -8.12 19.30 -2.28
CA ALA A 130 -8.15 20.51 -1.48
C ALA A 130 -6.75 21.14 -1.33
N VAL A 131 -6.73 22.48 -1.30
CA VAL A 131 -5.53 23.27 -1.00
C VAL A 131 -5.65 23.86 0.40
N ILE A 132 -4.59 23.72 1.19
CA ILE A 132 -4.43 24.35 2.48
C ILE A 132 -3.32 25.40 2.33
N SER A 133 -3.65 26.66 2.63
CA SER A 133 -2.66 27.73 2.76
C SER A 133 -2.25 27.87 4.23
N LEU A 134 -0.96 27.92 4.49
CA LEU A 134 -0.38 28.11 5.81
C LEU A 134 -0.18 29.59 6.13
N VAL A 135 -0.09 29.91 7.42
CA VAL A 135 0.30 31.26 7.88
C VAL A 135 1.81 31.45 7.79
N ASP A 136 2.56 30.43 8.19
CA ASP A 136 4.02 30.39 8.21
C ASP A 136 4.54 29.47 7.11
N GLU A 137 5.78 29.69 6.67
CA GLU A 137 6.46 28.81 5.72
C GLU A 137 6.57 27.37 6.28
N VAL A 138 6.60 26.40 5.38
CA VAL A 138 6.93 25.01 5.73
C VAL A 138 8.30 24.92 6.42
N THR A 139 8.49 23.86 7.20
CA THR A 139 9.74 23.64 7.92
C THR A 139 10.93 23.60 6.97
N SER A 140 12.12 24.03 7.43
CA SER A 140 13.32 24.14 6.58
C SER A 140 13.82 22.82 5.98
N ASN A 141 13.35 21.69 6.49
CA ASN A 141 13.63 20.35 6.00
C ASN A 141 12.51 19.77 5.12
N ALA A 142 11.47 20.56 4.85
CA ALA A 142 10.47 20.27 3.84
C ALA A 142 10.87 20.90 2.52
N ILE A 143 10.66 20.18 1.42
CA ILE A 143 10.98 20.62 0.06
C ILE A 143 9.74 20.37 -0.78
N PRO A 144 9.15 21.40 -1.41
CA PRO A 144 8.01 21.23 -2.30
C PRO A 144 8.32 20.29 -3.46
N ILE A 145 7.34 19.44 -3.81
CA ILE A 145 7.40 18.60 -5.00
C ILE A 145 6.73 19.27 -6.20
N THR A 146 7.28 19.05 -7.38
CA THR A 146 6.73 19.51 -8.65
C THR A 146 5.43 18.74 -8.98
N LEU A 147 4.40 19.45 -9.42
CA LEU A 147 3.15 18.84 -9.88
C LEU A 147 3.34 18.26 -11.29
N THR A 148 2.76 17.10 -11.57
CA THR A 148 2.69 16.57 -12.94
C THR A 148 1.93 17.53 -13.84
N GLN A 149 2.53 17.92 -14.96
CA GLN A 149 1.89 18.72 -16.01
C GLN A 149 1.02 17.87 -16.95
N PRO A 150 0.06 18.45 -17.68
CA PRO A 150 -0.81 17.70 -18.58
C PRO A 150 -0.08 16.92 -19.70
N ASP A 151 1.06 17.42 -20.19
CA ASP A 151 1.90 16.71 -21.16
C ASP A 151 2.68 15.55 -20.51
N GLU A 152 3.24 15.76 -19.33
CA GLU A 152 3.85 14.70 -18.52
C GLU A 152 2.85 13.58 -18.18
N GLN A 153 1.57 13.92 -17.91
CA GLN A 153 0.51 12.93 -17.69
C GLN A 153 0.28 12.05 -18.93
N GLN A 154 0.25 12.65 -20.12
CA GLN A 154 0.06 11.88 -21.36
C GLN A 154 1.20 10.88 -21.59
N GLU A 155 2.44 11.25 -21.23
CA GLU A 155 3.59 10.34 -21.27
C GLU A 155 3.45 9.21 -20.25
N MET A 156 3.04 9.54 -19.02
CA MET A 156 2.78 8.58 -17.96
C MET A 156 1.72 7.54 -18.35
N ASP A 157 0.58 7.98 -18.91
CA ASP A 157 -0.49 7.10 -19.37
C ASP A 157 -0.01 6.15 -20.47
N THR A 158 0.83 6.67 -21.38
CA THR A 158 1.46 5.88 -22.44
C THR A 158 2.37 4.82 -21.85
N GLN A 159 3.18 5.15 -20.84
CA GLN A 159 4.02 4.19 -20.15
C GLN A 159 3.20 3.11 -19.47
N PHE A 160 2.15 3.49 -18.73
CA PHE A 160 1.27 2.52 -18.06
C PHE A 160 0.66 1.55 -19.07
N ALA A 161 0.19 2.05 -20.22
CA ALA A 161 -0.36 1.21 -21.27
C ALA A 161 0.66 0.23 -21.89
N LEU A 162 1.92 0.65 -22.02
CA LEU A 162 2.99 -0.15 -22.63
C LEU A 162 3.59 -1.20 -21.69
N THR A 163 3.68 -0.89 -20.39
CA THR A 163 4.28 -1.78 -19.39
C THR A 163 3.26 -2.64 -18.65
N TRP A 164 1.96 -2.41 -18.86
CA TRP A 164 0.90 -3.17 -18.18
C TRP A 164 0.89 -4.64 -18.60
N VAL A 165 1.05 -5.52 -17.61
CA VAL A 165 0.87 -6.96 -17.74
C VAL A 165 -0.27 -7.40 -16.84
N THR A 166 -1.34 -7.95 -17.42
CA THR A 166 -2.44 -8.54 -16.65
C THR A 166 -1.97 -9.79 -15.93
N ASN A 167 -2.19 -9.85 -14.61
CA ASN A 167 -1.79 -10.96 -13.75
C ASN A 167 -0.29 -11.34 -13.83
N GLY A 168 0.59 -10.37 -14.05
CA GLY A 168 2.04 -10.57 -14.07
C GLY A 168 2.77 -9.50 -13.28
N SER A 169 4.09 -9.70 -13.14
CA SER A 169 4.99 -8.68 -12.60
C SER A 169 5.07 -7.49 -13.54
N ARG A 170 5.13 -6.30 -12.95
CA ARG A 170 5.16 -5.00 -13.59
C ARG A 170 6.25 -4.16 -12.94
N GLU A 171 6.73 -3.17 -13.68
CA GLU A 171 7.70 -2.21 -13.18
C GLU A 171 7.07 -1.35 -12.07
N GLY A 172 7.83 -1.15 -11.00
CA GLY A 172 7.46 -0.25 -9.95
C GLY A 172 7.79 1.19 -10.33
N ASN A 173 6.81 1.91 -10.89
CA ASN A 173 7.01 3.25 -11.44
C ASN A 173 6.24 4.34 -10.68
N LEU A 174 5.57 3.97 -9.59
CA LEU A 174 4.86 4.88 -8.70
C LEU A 174 5.29 4.65 -7.26
N LEU A 175 5.51 5.72 -6.50
CA LEU A 175 5.83 5.65 -5.07
C LEU A 175 4.66 6.23 -4.27
N VAL A 176 4.17 5.46 -3.30
CA VAL A 176 3.17 5.92 -2.34
C VAL A 176 3.75 5.88 -0.93
N SER A 177 3.36 6.84 -0.09
CA SER A 177 3.92 6.97 1.26
C SER A 177 2.95 7.55 2.27
N GLY A 178 3.13 7.17 3.53
CA GLY A 178 2.36 7.71 4.64
C GLY A 178 2.57 6.96 5.96
N TRP A 179 1.66 7.22 6.90
CA TRP A 179 1.65 6.67 8.26
C TRP A 179 0.42 5.79 8.52
N GLY A 180 -0.26 5.35 7.45
CA GLY A 180 -1.51 4.62 7.51
C GLY A 180 -1.45 3.29 8.26
N SER A 181 -2.63 2.70 8.43
CA SER A 181 -2.92 1.41 9.04
C SER A 181 -2.20 0.31 8.29
N THR A 182 -1.99 -0.74 9.03
CA THR A 182 -1.01 -1.76 8.76
C THR A 182 -1.56 -3.15 9.02
N ASP A 183 -2.84 -3.20 9.38
CA ASP A 183 -3.64 -4.40 9.48
C ASP A 183 -4.83 -4.22 8.53
N PRO A 184 -4.88 -4.97 7.43
CA PRO A 184 -5.95 -4.84 6.45
C PRO A 184 -7.29 -5.47 6.92
N THR A 185 -7.28 -6.13 8.09
CA THR A 185 -8.44 -6.83 8.67
C THR A 185 -9.06 -6.10 9.87
N LEU A 186 -8.45 -5.01 10.36
CA LEU A 186 -8.91 -4.27 11.53
C LEU A 186 -9.36 -2.85 11.18
N ASN A 187 -10.56 -2.48 11.66
CA ASN A 187 -10.99 -1.09 11.84
C ASN A 187 -10.25 -0.45 13.03
N ASP A 188 -8.92 -0.59 13.10
CA ASP A 188 -8.10 -0.05 14.18
C ASP A 188 -7.26 1.14 13.71
N THR A 189 -7.06 2.05 14.65
CA THR A 189 -6.23 3.27 14.62
C THR A 189 -4.72 3.00 14.69
N SER A 190 -4.25 1.78 14.51
CA SER A 190 -2.83 1.40 14.60
C SER A 190 -2.06 1.76 13.31
N GLY A 191 -2.00 3.05 12.99
CA GLY A 191 -1.09 3.57 11.99
C GLY A 191 0.38 3.41 12.40
N SER A 192 1.28 3.37 11.43
CA SER A 192 2.72 3.35 11.71
C SER A 192 3.16 4.63 12.41
N SER A 193 3.97 4.51 13.47
CA SER A 193 4.60 5.69 14.06
C SER A 193 5.67 6.30 13.16
N GLN A 194 6.24 5.50 12.25
CA GLN A 194 7.29 5.90 11.31
C GLN A 194 6.72 6.05 9.90
N LEU A 195 7.23 7.01 9.13
CA LEU A 195 6.90 7.17 7.72
C LEU A 195 7.40 5.95 6.94
N LEU A 196 6.49 5.37 6.17
CA LEU A 196 6.75 4.24 5.29
C LEU A 196 6.43 4.62 3.85
N ALA A 197 7.04 3.94 2.90
CA ALA A 197 6.73 4.09 1.48
C ALA A 197 6.90 2.77 0.74
N THR A 198 6.16 2.55 -0.33
CA THR A 198 6.29 1.39 -1.22
C THR A 198 6.12 1.81 -2.66
N VAL A 199 6.54 0.91 -3.54
CA VAL A 199 6.44 1.11 -4.98
C VAL A 199 5.26 0.30 -5.52
N LEU A 200 4.47 0.96 -6.37
CA LEU A 200 3.32 0.45 -7.09
C LEU A 200 3.56 0.54 -8.60
N SER A 201 2.69 -0.11 -9.36
CA SER A 201 2.63 0.03 -10.82
C SER A 201 1.38 0.79 -11.22
N GLY A 202 1.54 1.72 -12.16
CA GLY A 202 0.43 2.40 -12.80
C GLY A 202 -0.49 1.46 -13.56
N VAL A 203 -1.79 1.74 -13.50
CA VAL A 203 -2.85 0.95 -14.13
C VAL A 203 -3.46 1.78 -15.25
N PRO A 204 -3.54 1.28 -16.50
CA PRO A 204 -4.19 2.01 -17.58
C PRO A 204 -5.66 2.31 -17.27
N ASP A 205 -6.15 3.51 -17.59
CA ASP A 205 -7.52 3.97 -17.28
C ASP A 205 -8.58 2.99 -17.73
N SER A 206 -8.41 2.42 -18.92
CA SER A 206 -9.36 1.45 -19.48
C SER A 206 -9.49 0.19 -18.62
N ILE A 207 -8.38 -0.26 -18.03
CA ILE A 207 -8.34 -1.39 -17.11
C ILE A 207 -8.91 -0.97 -15.76
N CYS A 208 -8.47 0.17 -15.21
CA CYS A 208 -8.95 0.63 -13.92
C CYS A 208 -10.47 0.80 -13.91
N ARG A 209 -11.02 1.51 -14.89
CA ARG A 209 -12.47 1.70 -15.07
C ARG A 209 -13.21 0.37 -15.19
N SER A 210 -12.65 -0.59 -15.92
CA SER A 210 -13.27 -1.92 -16.07
C SER A 210 -13.32 -2.66 -14.73
N LEU A 211 -12.29 -2.56 -13.90
CA LEU A 211 -12.22 -3.22 -12.58
C LEU A 211 -13.16 -2.55 -11.56
N TRP A 212 -13.39 -1.24 -11.70
CA TRP A 212 -14.32 -0.48 -10.86
C TRP A 212 -15.79 -0.58 -11.30
N GLY A 213 -16.09 -1.29 -12.38
CA GLY A 213 -17.45 -1.77 -12.69
C GLY A 213 -18.50 -0.67 -12.90
N GLY A 214 -18.08 0.54 -13.28
CA GLY A 214 -18.97 1.70 -13.47
C GLY A 214 -19.00 2.69 -12.31
N PHE A 215 -18.25 2.46 -11.23
CA PHE A 215 -17.99 3.49 -10.21
C PHE A 215 -17.22 4.67 -10.80
N ILE A 216 -16.23 4.38 -11.65
CA ILE A 216 -15.56 5.38 -12.50
C ILE A 216 -16.28 5.40 -13.84
N SER A 217 -16.87 6.52 -14.23
CA SER A 217 -17.48 6.68 -15.56
C SER A 217 -16.44 7.05 -16.63
N LEU A 218 -16.83 7.00 -17.91
CA LEU A 218 -15.94 7.41 -19.00
C LEU A 218 -15.65 8.91 -19.00
N ASP A 219 -16.63 9.73 -18.63
CA ASP A 219 -16.51 11.19 -18.66
C ASP A 219 -15.68 11.73 -17.48
N GLU A 220 -15.47 10.91 -16.46
CA GLU A 220 -14.74 11.24 -15.23
C GLU A 220 -13.37 10.54 -15.17
N SER A 221 -13.00 9.72 -16.15
CA SER A 221 -11.78 8.90 -16.05
C SER A 221 -10.51 9.73 -15.92
N THR A 222 -10.45 10.90 -16.55
CA THR A 222 -9.31 11.82 -16.46
C THR A 222 -9.20 12.52 -15.11
N GLN A 223 -10.12 12.27 -14.16
CA GLN A 223 -10.02 12.80 -12.80
C GLN A 223 -9.31 11.80 -11.87
N PHE A 224 -9.12 10.57 -12.33
CA PHE A 224 -8.66 9.46 -11.51
C PHE A 224 -7.44 8.78 -12.13
N LEU A 225 -6.39 8.65 -11.33
CA LEU A 225 -5.25 7.80 -11.60
C LEU A 225 -5.38 6.52 -10.77
N CYS A 226 -4.91 5.40 -11.31
CA CYS A 226 -4.97 4.12 -10.59
C CYS A 226 -3.60 3.47 -10.47
N ALA A 227 -3.35 2.89 -9.31
CA ALA A 227 -2.13 2.14 -9.02
C ALA A 227 -2.47 0.78 -8.39
N ALA A 228 -1.61 -0.20 -8.61
CA ALA A 228 -1.75 -1.55 -8.05
C ALA A 228 -0.39 -2.11 -7.65
N ALA A 229 -0.40 -3.18 -6.86
CA ALA A 229 0.81 -3.94 -6.55
C ALA A 229 1.60 -4.31 -7.81
N THR A 230 2.93 -4.31 -7.68
CA THR A 230 3.84 -4.62 -8.80
C THR A 230 3.72 -6.06 -9.28
N ALA A 231 3.19 -6.97 -8.46
CA ALA A 231 2.86 -8.34 -8.87
C ALA A 231 1.61 -8.84 -8.14
N PRO A 232 0.85 -9.82 -8.70
CA PRO A 232 -0.37 -10.34 -8.08
C PRO A 232 -0.19 -11.06 -6.73
N TRP A 233 1.03 -11.51 -6.42
CA TRP A 233 1.37 -12.17 -5.16
C TRP A 233 1.96 -11.22 -4.11
N LYS A 234 2.24 -9.97 -4.50
CA LYS A 234 2.71 -8.96 -3.56
C LYS A 234 1.51 -8.25 -2.97
N ASP A 235 1.48 -8.20 -1.64
CA ASP A 235 0.59 -7.31 -0.93
C ASP A 235 1.27 -5.94 -0.91
N GLN A 236 0.91 -5.06 -1.85
CA GLN A 236 1.39 -3.67 -1.93
C GLN A 236 0.21 -2.76 -2.23
N ASP A 237 -0.11 -1.87 -1.30
CA ASP A 237 -1.19 -0.90 -1.45
C ASP A 237 -0.99 0.30 -0.51
N SER A 238 -1.67 1.40 -0.82
CA SER A 238 -1.95 2.47 0.16
C SER A 238 -3.11 2.05 1.05
N CYS A 239 -3.02 2.35 2.35
CA CYS A 239 -4.01 1.89 3.32
C CYS A 239 -4.59 3.06 4.15
N LEU A 240 -5.52 2.75 5.06
CA LEU A 240 -6.25 3.71 5.89
C LEU A 240 -5.29 4.71 6.56
N GLY A 241 -5.47 6.02 6.40
CA GLY A 241 -4.58 7.03 7.03
C GLY A 241 -3.43 7.51 6.14
N ASP A 242 -3.23 6.90 4.97
CA ASP A 242 -2.48 7.50 3.86
C ASP A 242 -3.35 8.45 3.02
N SER A 243 -4.67 8.45 3.24
CA SER A 243 -5.66 9.35 2.64
C SER A 243 -5.17 10.79 2.54
N GLY A 244 -5.25 11.39 1.36
CA GLY A 244 -4.75 12.73 1.09
C GLY A 244 -3.23 12.82 0.88
N GLY A 245 -2.50 11.73 1.05
CA GLY A 245 -1.06 11.62 0.83
C GLY A 245 -0.66 11.51 -0.66
N PRO A 246 0.65 11.51 -0.94
CA PRO A 246 1.16 11.58 -2.30
C PRO A 246 1.16 10.22 -3.03
N LEU A 247 0.92 10.27 -4.33
CA LEU A 247 1.35 9.27 -5.30
C LEU A 247 2.35 9.93 -6.26
N ILE A 248 3.61 9.50 -6.20
CA ILE A 248 4.72 10.12 -6.94
C ILE A 248 5.08 9.27 -8.14
N TRP A 249 5.19 9.90 -9.31
CA TRP A 249 5.78 9.31 -10.50
C TRP A 249 7.20 9.82 -10.69
N GLN A 250 8.10 8.96 -11.16
CA GLN A 250 9.41 9.39 -11.63
C GLN A 250 9.39 9.48 -13.16
N ASP A 251 9.56 10.70 -13.68
CA ASP A 251 9.75 10.90 -15.12
C ASP A 251 11.10 10.31 -15.55
N PRO A 252 11.11 9.25 -16.39
CA PRO A 252 12.36 8.64 -16.83
C PRO A 252 13.26 9.58 -17.62
N GLN A 253 12.69 10.57 -18.33
CA GLN A 253 13.44 11.55 -19.12
C GLN A 253 14.22 12.53 -18.22
N HIS A 254 13.70 12.79 -17.02
CA HIS A 254 14.28 13.73 -16.05
C HIS A 254 14.89 13.03 -14.82
N SER A 255 15.06 11.70 -14.86
CA SER A 255 15.64 10.90 -13.76
C SER A 255 17.04 11.33 -13.31
N ASN A 256 17.78 12.05 -14.17
CA ASN A 256 19.12 12.58 -13.87
C ASN A 256 19.12 14.04 -13.37
N ASP A 257 17.94 14.67 -13.27
CA ASP A 257 17.82 16.02 -12.71
C ASP A 257 18.03 16.00 -11.19
N SER A 258 18.23 17.18 -10.59
CA SER A 258 18.49 17.28 -9.14
C SER A 258 17.29 16.87 -8.27
N ASP A 259 16.09 16.90 -8.84
CA ASP A 259 14.85 16.41 -8.23
C ASP A 259 14.53 14.97 -8.65
N TYR A 260 15.44 14.31 -9.39
CA TYR A 260 15.27 12.98 -9.98
C TYR A 260 14.03 12.83 -10.86
N GLY A 261 13.50 13.92 -11.43
CA GLY A 261 12.30 13.89 -12.26
C GLY A 261 11.04 13.50 -11.49
N LEU A 262 11.03 13.66 -10.16
CA LEU A 262 9.88 13.30 -9.35
C LEU A 262 8.73 14.28 -9.57
N ARG A 263 7.53 13.74 -9.78
CA ARG A 263 6.29 14.48 -10.01
C ARG A 263 5.19 13.96 -9.13
N LEU A 264 4.39 14.86 -8.55
CA LEU A 264 3.17 14.50 -7.84
C LEU A 264 2.08 14.17 -8.87
N ALA A 265 1.89 12.86 -9.10
CA ALA A 265 0.95 12.33 -10.08
C ALA A 265 -0.48 12.24 -9.53
N GLY A 266 -0.62 11.88 -8.26
CA GLY A 266 -1.93 11.69 -7.65
C GLY A 266 -1.99 12.00 -6.16
N ILE A 267 -3.22 12.11 -5.66
CA ILE A 267 -3.54 12.20 -4.24
C ILE A 267 -4.34 10.97 -3.83
N VAL A 268 -3.94 10.28 -2.76
CA VAL A 268 -4.64 9.09 -2.24
C VAL A 268 -6.10 9.45 -1.93
N SER A 269 -7.06 8.82 -2.62
CA SER A 269 -8.48 9.18 -2.54
C SER A 269 -9.36 8.03 -2.01
N PHE A 270 -9.52 6.95 -2.78
CA PHE A 270 -10.39 5.83 -2.42
C PHE A 270 -9.74 4.48 -2.73
N GLY A 271 -10.28 3.42 -2.14
CA GLY A 271 -9.80 2.06 -2.35
C GLY A 271 -10.84 1.02 -1.95
N ASP A 272 -10.57 -0.24 -2.25
CA ASP A 272 -11.44 -1.37 -1.92
C ASP A 272 -11.09 -2.00 -0.56
N GLY A 273 -10.55 -1.18 0.35
CA GLY A 273 -9.86 -1.63 1.56
C GLY A 273 -8.44 -2.12 1.26
N CYS A 274 -7.64 -2.33 2.31
CA CYS A 274 -6.21 -2.61 2.17
C CYS A 274 -5.90 -4.05 1.71
N ASP A 275 -6.90 -4.95 1.72
CA ASP A 275 -6.89 -6.29 1.08
C ASP A 275 -7.77 -6.32 -0.19
N GLY A 276 -8.07 -5.14 -0.75
CA GLY A 276 -8.92 -4.97 -1.91
C GLY A 276 -8.33 -5.64 -3.15
N LYS A 277 -9.20 -6.14 -4.05
CA LYS A 277 -8.75 -6.72 -5.34
C LYS A 277 -8.75 -5.70 -6.48
N ARG A 278 -9.27 -4.51 -6.22
CA ARG A 278 -9.31 -3.39 -7.16
C ARG A 278 -8.10 -2.50 -6.94
N PRO A 279 -7.57 -1.87 -8.00
CA PRO A 279 -6.48 -0.91 -7.85
C PRO A 279 -6.95 0.27 -6.99
N GLY A 280 -6.02 0.85 -6.22
CA GLY A 280 -6.26 2.08 -5.48
C GLY A 280 -6.59 3.22 -6.44
N GLY A 281 -7.54 4.06 -6.03
CA GLY A 281 -7.98 5.24 -6.76
C GLY A 281 -7.36 6.50 -6.17
N TYR A 282 -6.77 7.30 -7.04
CA TYR A 282 -6.07 8.54 -6.70
C TYR A 282 -6.66 9.68 -7.52
N THR A 283 -6.78 10.86 -6.94
CA THR A 283 -7.14 12.07 -7.69
C THR A 283 -5.99 12.45 -8.61
N GLU A 284 -6.20 12.47 -9.92
CA GLU A 284 -5.19 12.81 -10.93
C GLU A 284 -4.83 14.30 -10.85
N VAL A 285 -3.59 14.61 -10.46
CA VAL A 285 -3.19 16.00 -10.14
C VAL A 285 -3.14 16.89 -11.38
N SER A 286 -2.70 16.35 -12.52
CA SER A 286 -2.56 17.09 -13.77
C SER A 286 -3.91 17.63 -14.28
N HIS A 287 -5.01 16.90 -14.06
CA HIS A 287 -6.38 17.35 -14.33
C HIS A 287 -6.71 18.67 -13.61
N TYR A 288 -6.28 18.79 -12.35
CA TYR A 288 -6.56 19.94 -11.50
C TYR A 288 -5.45 21.00 -11.52
N TYR A 289 -4.43 20.86 -12.37
CA TYR A 289 -3.25 21.73 -12.38
C TYR A 289 -3.59 23.23 -12.35
N SER A 290 -4.50 23.66 -13.25
CA SER A 290 -4.93 25.07 -13.32
C SER A 290 -5.72 25.51 -12.08
N TRP A 291 -6.54 24.62 -11.52
CA TRP A 291 -7.28 24.90 -10.30
C TRP A 291 -6.31 25.05 -9.12
N ILE A 292 -5.37 24.11 -8.95
CA ILE A 292 -4.33 24.17 -7.91
C ILE A 292 -3.55 25.48 -8.03
N ALA A 293 -3.05 25.80 -9.22
CA ALA A 293 -2.30 27.02 -9.50
C ALA A 293 -3.04 28.29 -9.07
N SER A 294 -4.36 28.35 -9.29
CA SER A 294 -5.19 29.51 -8.92
C SER A 294 -5.43 29.66 -7.42
N HIS A 295 -5.13 28.64 -6.61
CA HIS A 295 -5.30 28.65 -5.14
C HIS A 295 -3.95 28.71 -4.39
N MET A 296 -2.83 28.77 -5.12
CA MET A 296 -1.51 29.00 -4.54
C MET A 296 -1.31 30.49 -4.30
N ASP A 297 -0.81 30.84 -3.12
CA ASP A 297 -0.43 32.23 -2.79
C ASP A 297 0.91 32.63 -3.48
N GLU A 298 1.57 31.67 -4.15
CA GLU A 298 2.84 31.80 -4.88
C GLU A 298 2.62 31.40 -6.35
N GLU A 299 3.32 32.03 -7.30
CA GLU A 299 3.40 31.47 -8.66
C GLU A 299 4.03 30.08 -8.57
N LEU A 300 3.44 29.09 -9.25
CA LEU A 300 4.06 27.78 -9.44
C LEU A 300 5.50 27.99 -9.92
N GLN A 301 6.45 27.72 -9.03
CA GLN A 301 7.86 28.04 -9.26
C GLN A 301 8.39 27.15 -10.38
N LEU A 302 8.38 27.67 -11.61
CA LEU A 302 9.06 27.09 -12.77
C LEU A 302 10.60 27.18 -12.67
N SER A 303 11.17 27.69 -11.57
CA SER A 303 12.57 28.16 -11.59
C SER A 303 13.46 27.88 -10.38
N ASN A 304 13.01 27.10 -9.39
CA ASN A 304 13.93 26.52 -8.41
C ASN A 304 13.78 25.00 -8.48
N GLN A 305 14.62 24.34 -9.27
CA GLN A 305 14.66 22.88 -9.29
C GLN A 305 14.87 22.40 -7.85
N ALA A 306 13.93 21.61 -7.35
CA ALA A 306 14.10 20.93 -6.08
C ALA A 306 15.40 20.10 -6.12
N VAL A 307 16.04 19.98 -4.99
CA VAL A 307 17.23 19.14 -4.85
C VAL A 307 16.91 18.12 -3.77
N PHE A 308 16.77 16.86 -4.17
CA PHE A 308 16.57 15.77 -3.23
C PHE A 308 17.91 15.07 -2.96
N THR A 309 18.11 14.65 -1.72
CA THR A 309 19.38 14.03 -1.31
C THR A 309 19.54 12.62 -1.84
N GLU A 310 18.43 11.92 -2.08
CA GLU A 310 18.41 10.54 -2.53
C GLU A 310 17.21 10.30 -3.46
N ASN A 311 17.39 9.42 -4.45
CA ASN A 311 16.28 8.93 -5.26
C ASN A 311 15.51 7.88 -4.43
N PRO A 312 14.23 8.09 -4.09
CA PRO A 312 13.48 7.13 -3.31
C PRO A 312 13.23 5.81 -4.06
N PHE A 313 13.26 5.78 -5.40
CA PHE A 313 13.03 4.57 -6.19
C PHE A 313 14.21 3.58 -6.15
N THR A 314 15.46 4.06 -6.07
CA THR A 314 16.65 3.17 -6.08
C THR A 314 16.73 2.27 -4.85
N ARG A 315 16.17 2.72 -3.71
CA ARG A 315 16.10 1.88 -2.49
C ARG A 315 15.20 0.66 -2.66
N TYR A 316 14.27 0.67 -3.61
CA TYR A 316 13.34 -0.43 -3.87
C TYR A 316 13.77 -1.32 -5.04
N ASP A 317 14.66 -0.83 -5.90
CA ASP A 317 15.32 -1.65 -6.93
C ASP A 317 16.36 -2.62 -6.33
N GLU A 318 17.01 -2.22 -5.22
CA GLU A 318 18.05 -3.03 -4.55
C GLU A 318 17.51 -4.21 -3.73
N ASP A 319 16.25 -4.15 -3.28
CA ASP A 319 15.58 -5.25 -2.56
C ASP A 319 15.20 -6.43 -3.47
N GLY A 320 15.63 -6.45 -4.74
CA GLY A 320 15.99 -7.70 -5.44
C GLY A 320 14.94 -8.82 -5.44
N ASP A 321 13.65 -8.49 -5.36
CA ASP A 321 12.54 -9.41 -5.05
C ASP A 321 12.24 -10.45 -6.16
N LEU A 322 13.10 -10.56 -7.17
CA LEU A 322 13.06 -11.62 -8.17
C LEU A 322 14.12 -12.70 -7.95
N LEU A 323 15.19 -12.42 -7.19
CA LEU A 323 16.24 -13.41 -6.93
C LEU A 323 16.07 -14.08 -5.58
N ASP A 324 15.70 -13.33 -4.54
CA ASP A 324 15.58 -13.90 -3.19
C ASP A 324 14.29 -14.73 -3.03
N GLU A 325 13.13 -14.29 -3.56
CA GLU A 325 11.91 -15.12 -3.57
C GLU A 325 12.05 -16.37 -4.45
N PHE A 326 12.80 -16.30 -5.56
CA PHE A 326 13.05 -17.45 -6.42
C PHE A 326 14.05 -18.42 -5.79
N GLN A 327 15.03 -17.91 -5.04
CA GLN A 327 15.97 -18.72 -4.29
C GLN A 327 15.29 -19.39 -3.09
N ASP A 328 14.43 -18.69 -2.35
CA ASP A 328 13.64 -19.27 -1.27
C ASP A 328 12.66 -20.34 -1.79
N ALA A 329 11.99 -20.09 -2.93
CA ALA A 329 11.15 -21.08 -3.57
C ALA A 329 11.94 -22.29 -4.14
N LEU A 330 13.19 -22.08 -4.58
CA LEU A 330 14.10 -23.14 -5.01
C LEU A 330 14.61 -23.96 -3.82
N ASP A 331 14.94 -23.31 -2.71
CA ASP A 331 15.43 -23.93 -1.49
C ASP A 331 14.29 -24.74 -0.83
N ASP A 332 13.06 -24.22 -0.79
CA ASP A 332 11.87 -24.96 -0.35
C ASP A 332 11.55 -26.17 -1.26
N ALA A 333 11.75 -26.03 -2.58
CA ALA A 333 11.59 -27.14 -3.51
C ALA A 333 12.69 -28.20 -3.35
N GLN A 334 13.92 -27.79 -3.05
CA GLN A 334 15.04 -28.70 -2.76
C GLN A 334 14.84 -29.43 -1.43
N ASP A 335 14.39 -28.75 -0.37
CA ASP A 335 14.05 -29.38 0.91
C ASP A 335 12.88 -30.36 0.78
N GLY A 336 11.88 -30.03 -0.05
CA GLY A 336 10.79 -30.93 -0.40
C GLY A 336 11.26 -32.20 -1.15
N LEU A 337 12.24 -32.05 -2.05
CA LEU A 337 12.86 -33.18 -2.76
C LEU A 337 13.74 -34.03 -1.84
N GLN A 338 14.50 -33.39 -0.94
CA GLN A 338 15.33 -34.08 0.04
C GLN A 338 14.48 -34.90 1.03
N GLN A 339 13.34 -34.36 1.48
CA GLN A 339 12.38 -35.11 2.30
C GLN A 339 11.75 -36.28 1.55
N LEU A 340 11.53 -36.18 0.24
CA LEU A 340 11.05 -37.29 -0.57
C LEU A 340 12.10 -38.39 -0.71
N GLU A 341 13.36 -38.03 -0.92
CA GLU A 341 14.49 -38.98 -0.98
C GLU A 341 14.71 -39.69 0.37
N ASP A 342 14.70 -38.96 1.48
CA ASP A 342 14.84 -39.54 2.82
C ASP A 342 13.66 -40.46 3.17
N ASN A 343 12.45 -40.14 2.71
CA ASN A 343 11.30 -41.01 2.86
C ASN A 343 11.42 -42.27 2.00
N ILE A 344 11.94 -42.18 0.77
CA ILE A 344 12.22 -43.33 -0.09
C ILE A 344 13.27 -44.24 0.56
N ASP A 345 14.34 -43.68 1.12
CA ASP A 345 15.40 -44.45 1.80
C ASP A 345 14.95 -45.11 3.11
N LYS A 346 13.97 -44.49 3.78
CA LYS A 346 13.30 -45.09 4.94
C LYS A 346 12.40 -46.28 4.55
N TYR A 347 11.92 -46.33 3.31
CA TYR A 347 11.15 -47.47 2.78
C TYR A 347 12.02 -48.55 2.10
N THR A 348 13.27 -48.25 1.71
CA THR A 348 14.19 -49.21 1.08
C THR A 348 15.13 -49.90 2.06
N SER A 349 15.37 -49.33 3.25
CA SER A 349 16.33 -49.87 4.23
C SER A 349 15.76 -50.90 5.23
N GLY A 350 14.49 -51.29 5.10
CA GLY A 350 13.82 -52.15 6.07
C GLY A 350 12.95 -53.27 5.50
N GLY A 351 13.58 -54.34 5.00
CA GLY A 351 12.96 -55.66 4.94
C GLY A 351 12.29 -56.05 3.60
N SER A 352 12.61 -57.28 3.18
CA SER A 352 12.19 -57.96 1.95
C SER A 352 10.72 -57.73 1.54
N LEU A 353 10.51 -56.92 0.49
CA LEU A 353 9.27 -56.93 -0.27
C LEU A 353 9.38 -57.94 -1.42
N SER A 354 8.67 -59.04 -1.23
CA SER A 354 8.51 -60.12 -2.20
C SER A 354 8.02 -59.59 -3.55
N TRP A 355 8.61 -60.11 -4.64
CA TRP A 355 8.37 -59.81 -6.06
C TRP A 355 6.88 -59.75 -6.48
N PHE A 356 5.98 -60.32 -5.67
CA PHE A 356 4.53 -60.31 -5.88
C PHE A 356 3.86 -58.94 -5.67
N THR A 357 4.53 -57.96 -5.06
CA THR A 357 3.95 -56.61 -4.85
C THR A 357 4.18 -55.65 -6.03
N LEU A 358 5.20 -55.88 -6.85
CA LEU A 358 5.48 -55.08 -8.06
C LEU A 358 4.52 -55.35 -9.23
N LEU A 359 3.84 -56.51 -9.25
CA LEU A 359 2.84 -56.82 -10.27
C LEU A 359 1.45 -56.21 -9.98
N GLY A 360 1.19 -55.77 -8.75
CA GLY A 360 -0.10 -55.15 -8.37
C GLY A 360 -0.23 -53.70 -8.83
N VAL A 361 0.86 -52.94 -8.82
CA VAL A 361 0.86 -51.50 -9.19
C VAL A 361 0.76 -51.33 -10.72
N MET A 362 1.30 -52.26 -11.50
CA MET A 362 1.18 -52.26 -12.97
C MET A 362 -0.22 -52.62 -13.47
N PHE A 363 -1.08 -53.29 -12.68
CA PHE A 363 -2.45 -53.61 -13.09
C PHE A 363 -3.43 -52.45 -12.87
N LEU A 364 -3.13 -51.53 -11.93
CA LEU A 364 -3.97 -50.36 -11.66
C LEU A 364 -3.66 -49.18 -12.59
N ALA A 365 -2.48 -49.11 -13.19
CA ALA A 365 -2.12 -48.11 -14.20
C ALA A 365 -2.66 -48.42 -15.61
N TRP A 366 -3.16 -49.63 -15.89
CA TRP A 366 -3.72 -50.01 -17.19
C TRP A 366 -5.25 -49.90 -17.28
N ARG A 367 -5.95 -49.59 -16.17
CA ARG A 367 -7.43 -49.51 -16.15
C ARG A 367 -8.00 -48.08 -16.07
N ARG A 368 -7.17 -47.05 -16.27
CA ARG A 368 -7.59 -45.66 -16.47
C ARG A 368 -6.91 -45.09 -17.72
N ARG A 369 -7.27 -45.62 -18.87
CA ARG A 369 -7.41 -44.84 -20.11
C ARG A 369 -8.89 -44.56 -20.30
#